data_AF-H3SCL5-F1
#
_entry.id   AF-H3SCL5-F1
#
_cell.length_a   1.000
_cell.length_b   1.000
_cell.length_c   1.000
_cell.angle_alpha   90.00
_cell.angle_beta   90.00
_cell.angle_gamma   90.00
#
_symmetry.space_group_name_H-M   'P 1'
#
loop_
_entity.id
_entity.type
_entity.pdbx_description
1 polymer ?
#
loop_
_entity_poly.entity_id
_entity_poly.type
_entity_poly.pdbx_seq_one_letter_code
_entity_poly.pdbx_strand_id
1 'polypeptide(L)'
;MSIMLLLSMFLAACGNKGGSNAAGPAEGTTPPAETGSQEAKADPVKLRVFSTFGGTDPSREAFQALLDDFTAKNPHVTIENDPMSANDDGFRTKVNTDMNSGNEPDLLFYFIGADAEGFVNAGKVVPLNEILDADAEWKNGFLPNALELARQKDGNIYAVPLTGFYEGLFVNKKIFEDNGLELPTDWDKLKTAVSTLSGKGIIPLSAPFDQSHYVVEHAILSAAGPEGQDKGLIDGIDPNWEKGYAALKELYDLGAFPKDAATIDLGMAGNYYSEGLAAMILEGSWAINGWSDETRNNSTVVPFPQVPGGAGSGNDLVGGFGSGFYLPKSTYDDAAKKDAAIALLKHLTSPASIQKIATANGGTPAADVEVTGLPQVALDGFAMAAKAASISAPVDSKVAQETFSNLRASVQQVVTGKKTPTQAIEDAKKTEDDNKK
;
A
#
# COMPACT_ATOMS: atom_id res chain seq x y z
N MET A 1 -51.16 21.59 -0.91
CA MET A 1 -52.33 22.14 -0.19
C MET A 1 -52.58 21.21 1.00
N SER A 2 -52.52 21.75 2.22
CA SER A 2 -52.72 21.12 3.54
C SER A 2 -51.68 20.05 3.95
N ILE A 3 -50.70 20.29 4.84
CA ILE A 3 -50.74 20.72 6.26
C ILE A 3 -51.64 19.82 7.11
N MET A 4 -51.05 19.01 7.99
CA MET A 4 -51.36 19.09 9.43
C MET A 4 -50.31 18.38 10.31
N LEU A 5 -49.53 19.23 10.98
CA LEU A 5 -48.84 19.00 12.25
C LEU A 5 -49.87 18.68 13.34
N LEU A 6 -49.57 17.79 14.28
CA LEU A 6 -50.21 17.78 15.60
C LEU A 6 -49.22 17.28 16.66
N LEU A 7 -48.70 18.26 17.40
CA LEU A 7 -47.93 18.17 18.62
C LEU A 7 -48.94 18.15 19.79
N SER A 8 -48.81 17.24 20.76
CA SER A 8 -49.47 17.38 22.07
C SER A 8 -48.74 16.59 23.15
N MET A 9 -48.01 17.33 24.01
CA MET A 9 -47.60 16.92 25.34
C MET A 9 -48.84 16.72 26.22
N PHE A 10 -48.77 15.88 27.27
CA PHE A 10 -48.92 16.34 28.66
C PHE A 10 -48.95 15.22 29.73
N LEU A 11 -48.35 15.60 30.87
CA LEU A 11 -48.65 15.32 32.27
C LEU A 11 -48.18 14.01 32.95
N ALA A 12 -47.22 14.23 33.84
CA ALA A 12 -46.93 13.45 35.03
C ALA A 12 -48.11 13.42 36.01
N ALA A 13 -48.31 12.27 36.67
CA ALA A 13 -49.21 12.10 37.79
C ALA A 13 -48.45 11.46 38.97
N CYS A 14 -48.25 12.24 40.03
CA CYS A 14 -47.92 11.74 41.36
C CYS A 14 -49.22 11.54 42.15
N GLY A 15 -49.39 10.39 42.80
CA GLY A 15 -50.61 10.03 43.53
C GLY A 15 -50.35 9.19 44.78
N ASN A 16 -50.23 9.90 45.90
CA ASN A 16 -50.17 9.58 47.32
C ASN A 16 -51.08 8.45 47.89
N LYS A 17 -50.57 7.69 48.88
CA LYS A 17 -51.27 6.99 49.99
C LYS A 17 -50.17 6.46 50.94
N GLY A 18 -50.18 6.56 52.26
CA GLY A 18 -51.09 7.07 53.30
C GLY A 18 -50.44 6.65 54.63
N GLY A 19 -50.37 7.55 55.61
CA GLY A 19 -49.54 7.39 56.81
C GLY A 19 -50.14 6.56 57.95
N SER A 20 -49.28 6.18 58.89
CA SER A 20 -49.61 6.09 60.32
C SER A 20 -48.36 6.31 61.17
N ASN A 21 -48.56 7.03 62.28
CA ASN A 21 -47.58 7.67 63.15
C ASN A 21 -47.23 6.76 64.34
N ALA A 22 -45.95 6.67 64.72
CA ALA A 22 -45.52 6.38 66.10
C ALA A 22 -44.09 6.87 66.33
N ALA A 23 -43.90 7.68 67.37
CA ALA A 23 -42.64 8.37 67.70
C ALA A 23 -41.84 7.62 68.79
N GLY A 24 -40.51 7.65 68.69
CA GLY A 24 -39.52 7.25 69.71
C GLY A 24 -38.08 7.22 69.13
N PRO A 25 -37.02 7.54 69.90
CA PRO A 25 -35.99 8.50 69.46
C PRO A 25 -34.65 7.91 68.95
N ALA A 26 -33.97 8.75 68.17
CA ALA A 26 -32.55 8.90 67.84
C ALA A 26 -31.50 7.83 68.26
N GLU A 27 -30.82 7.29 67.23
CA GLU A 27 -29.39 6.94 67.10
C GLU A 27 -29.27 6.36 65.67
N GLY A 28 -28.48 6.84 64.71
CA GLY A 28 -27.11 7.32 64.79
C GLY A 28 -26.14 6.28 64.20
N THR A 29 -26.32 5.82 62.95
CA THR A 29 -25.24 5.21 62.13
C THR A 29 -25.70 5.04 60.67
N THR A 30 -25.16 5.88 59.78
CA THR A 30 -25.24 5.77 58.31
C THR A 30 -24.29 4.66 57.83
N PRO A 31 -24.67 3.77 56.89
CA PRO A 31 -23.73 2.87 56.24
C PRO A 31 -22.72 3.66 55.39
N PRO A 32 -21.48 3.19 55.20
CA PRO A 32 -20.50 3.90 54.38
C PRO A 32 -21.01 3.96 52.94
N ALA A 33 -21.00 5.17 52.37
CA ALA A 33 -21.18 5.34 50.94
C ALA A 33 -20.09 4.56 50.21
N GLU A 34 -20.49 3.66 49.32
CA GLU A 34 -19.62 3.14 48.27
C GLU A 34 -19.13 4.34 47.46
N THR A 35 -17.89 4.75 47.68
CA THR A 35 -17.13 5.57 46.74
C THR A 35 -16.92 4.75 45.49
N GLY A 36 -17.93 4.75 44.62
CA GLY A 36 -17.76 4.41 43.22
C GLY A 36 -16.71 5.37 42.67
N SER A 37 -15.54 4.81 42.33
CA SER A 37 -14.53 5.47 41.53
C SER A 37 -15.19 5.88 40.21
N GLN A 38 -15.64 7.13 40.13
CA GLN A 38 -15.91 7.76 38.85
C GLN A 38 -14.56 7.82 38.13
N GLU A 39 -14.34 6.90 37.20
CA GLU A 39 -13.35 7.10 36.15
C GLU A 39 -13.56 8.50 35.59
N ALA A 40 -12.54 9.35 35.72
CA ALA A 40 -12.55 10.67 35.13
C ALA A 40 -12.86 10.49 33.64
N LYS A 41 -14.01 11.00 33.22
CA LYS A 41 -14.46 10.87 31.83
C LYS A 41 -13.49 11.68 30.97
N ALA A 42 -12.64 10.99 30.23
CA ALA A 42 -11.70 11.62 29.30
C ALA A 42 -12.45 12.53 28.32
N ASP A 43 -11.85 13.68 28.00
CA ASP A 43 -12.44 14.63 27.07
C ASP A 43 -12.59 14.00 25.67
N PRO A 44 -13.66 14.32 24.92
CA PRO A 44 -13.85 13.77 23.58
C PRO A 44 -12.73 14.18 22.61
N VAL A 45 -12.17 13.19 21.90
CA VAL A 45 -11.12 13.39 20.89
C VAL A 45 -11.63 12.91 19.53
N LYS A 46 -11.41 13.71 18.48
CA LYS A 46 -11.67 13.32 17.09
C LYS A 46 -10.34 13.21 16.34
N LEU A 47 -10.10 12.04 15.74
CA LEU A 47 -8.93 11.77 14.89
C LEU A 47 -9.37 11.50 13.46
N ARG A 48 -8.65 12.02 12.46
CA ARG A 48 -8.79 11.60 11.05
C ARG A 48 -7.62 10.73 10.64
N VAL A 49 -7.87 9.60 9.98
CA VAL A 49 -6.82 8.71 9.48
C VAL A 49 -6.93 8.61 7.97
N PHE A 50 -5.87 9.00 7.26
CA PHE A 50 -5.76 8.74 5.83
C PHE A 50 -5.07 7.40 5.60
N SER A 51 -5.56 6.62 4.62
CA SER A 51 -4.86 5.41 4.16
C SER A 51 -5.03 5.16 2.67
N THR A 52 -4.11 4.40 2.10
CA THR A 52 -4.19 3.92 0.72
C THR A 52 -5.12 2.71 0.53
N PHE A 53 -5.80 2.26 1.59
CA PHE A 53 -6.73 1.12 1.59
C PHE A 53 -8.12 1.52 1.06
N GLY A 54 -8.15 2.21 -0.07
CA GLY A 54 -9.37 2.68 -0.73
C GLY A 54 -9.92 1.71 -1.79
N GLY A 55 -11.10 2.04 -2.33
CA GLY A 55 -11.71 1.26 -3.40
C GLY A 55 -11.93 -0.21 -3.02
N THR A 56 -11.41 -1.11 -3.86
CA THR A 56 -11.48 -2.57 -3.72
C THR A 56 -10.24 -3.19 -3.07
N ASP A 57 -9.42 -2.40 -2.37
CA ASP A 57 -8.23 -2.92 -1.68
C ASP A 57 -8.62 -4.02 -0.67
N PRO A 58 -7.97 -5.20 -0.69
CA PRO A 58 -8.30 -6.31 0.22
C PRO A 58 -8.14 -5.97 1.71
N SER A 59 -7.30 -4.99 2.05
CA SER A 59 -7.04 -4.55 3.43
C SER A 59 -8.13 -3.63 3.99
N ARG A 60 -9.03 -3.10 3.15
CA ARG A 60 -10.02 -2.08 3.54
C ARG A 60 -10.86 -2.49 4.75
N GLU A 61 -11.48 -3.67 4.69
CA GLU A 61 -12.35 -4.16 5.77
C GLU A 61 -11.55 -4.51 7.02
N ALA A 62 -10.37 -5.12 6.83
CA ALA A 62 -9.46 -5.46 7.92
C ALA A 62 -9.02 -4.20 8.68
N PHE A 63 -8.68 -3.13 7.96
CA PHE A 63 -8.27 -1.86 8.50
C PHE A 63 -9.42 -1.15 9.23
N GLN A 64 -10.61 -1.08 8.62
CA GLN A 64 -11.79 -0.50 9.28
C GLN A 64 -12.08 -1.20 10.62
N ALA A 65 -12.02 -2.53 10.66
CA ALA A 65 -12.22 -3.28 11.88
C ALA A 65 -11.18 -2.99 12.98
N LEU A 66 -9.95 -2.60 12.61
CA LEU A 66 -8.94 -2.16 13.57
C LEU A 66 -9.25 -0.78 14.16
N LEU A 67 -9.77 0.15 13.33
CA LEU A 67 -10.26 1.45 13.81
C LEU A 67 -11.45 1.29 14.76
N ASP A 68 -12.40 0.43 14.39
CA ASP A 68 -13.59 0.15 15.20
C ASP A 68 -13.22 -0.48 16.55
N ASP A 69 -12.28 -1.43 16.56
CA ASP A 69 -11.77 -2.05 17.79
C ASP A 69 -11.08 -1.02 18.70
N PHE A 70 -10.34 -0.06 18.13
CA PHE A 70 -9.74 1.02 18.92
C PHE A 70 -10.79 1.93 19.56
N THR A 71 -11.80 2.37 18.79
CA THR A 71 -12.89 3.20 19.32
C THR A 71 -13.73 2.46 20.37
N ALA A 72 -13.94 1.15 20.21
CA ALA A 72 -14.62 0.35 21.21
C ALA A 72 -13.86 0.29 22.55
N LYS A 73 -12.52 0.22 22.50
CA LYS A 73 -11.64 0.26 23.69
C LYS A 73 -11.45 1.68 24.25
N ASN A 74 -11.68 2.71 23.44
CA ASN A 74 -11.49 4.11 23.78
C ASN A 74 -12.74 4.92 23.43
N PRO A 75 -13.84 4.83 24.21
CA PRO A 75 -15.14 5.42 23.86
C PRO A 75 -15.15 6.96 23.82
N HIS A 76 -14.09 7.61 24.29
CA HIS A 76 -13.88 9.06 24.17
C HIS A 76 -13.24 9.46 22.83
N VAL A 77 -12.73 8.50 22.04
CA VAL A 77 -12.09 8.74 20.74
C VAL A 77 -13.02 8.34 19.59
N THR A 78 -13.32 9.30 18.72
CA THR A 78 -13.99 9.05 17.43
C THR A 78 -12.98 9.14 16.29
N ILE A 79 -13.02 8.17 15.36
CA ILE A 79 -12.12 8.12 14.21
C ILE A 79 -12.90 8.34 12.92
N GLU A 80 -12.42 9.26 12.09
CA GLU A 80 -12.83 9.44 10.70
C GLU A 80 -11.83 8.73 9.79
N ASN A 81 -12.29 7.71 9.06
CA ASN A 81 -11.49 7.01 8.06
C ASN A 81 -11.61 7.72 6.69
N ASP A 82 -10.49 8.20 6.14
CA ASP A 82 -10.36 8.90 4.85
C ASP A 82 -9.54 8.04 3.85
N PRO A 83 -10.07 6.90 3.36
CA PRO A 83 -9.31 6.02 2.49
C PRO A 83 -9.38 6.45 1.01
N MET A 84 -8.26 6.35 0.30
CA MET A 84 -8.16 6.56 -1.15
C MET A 84 -7.36 5.43 -1.80
N SER A 85 -7.69 5.04 -3.03
CA SER A 85 -6.99 3.93 -3.70
C SER A 85 -5.58 4.35 -4.13
N ALA A 86 -4.59 3.48 -3.94
CA ALA A 86 -3.24 3.66 -4.49
C ALA A 86 -3.20 3.63 -6.04
N ASN A 87 -4.24 3.06 -6.68
CA ASN A 87 -4.38 3.04 -8.14
C ASN A 87 -4.99 4.33 -8.70
N ASP A 88 -5.43 5.27 -7.86
CA ASP A 88 -5.96 6.56 -8.29
C ASP A 88 -4.85 7.59 -8.39
N ASP A 89 -4.48 8.04 -9.60
CA ASP A 89 -3.39 9.02 -9.81
C ASP A 89 -3.50 10.30 -8.93
N GLY A 90 -4.70 10.66 -8.48
CA GLY A 90 -4.94 11.82 -7.64
C GLY A 90 -4.51 11.67 -6.17
N PHE A 91 -4.23 10.45 -5.68
CA PHE A 91 -3.99 10.24 -4.24
C PHE A 91 -2.72 10.96 -3.76
N ARG A 92 -1.65 10.93 -4.55
CA ARG A 92 -0.39 11.64 -4.25
C ARG A 92 -0.60 13.16 -4.20
N THR A 93 -1.36 13.71 -5.15
CA THR A 93 -1.71 15.14 -5.17
C THR A 93 -2.54 15.54 -3.96
N LYS A 94 -3.53 14.72 -3.57
CA LYS A 94 -4.34 14.96 -2.37
C LYS A 94 -3.46 14.98 -1.13
N VAL A 95 -2.64 13.96 -0.91
CA VAL A 95 -1.76 13.86 0.26
C VAL A 95 -0.81 15.05 0.33
N ASN A 96 -0.13 15.38 -0.78
CA ASN A 96 0.76 16.55 -0.82
C ASN A 96 0.01 17.86 -0.55
N THR A 97 -1.21 18.03 -1.06
CA THR A 97 -2.01 19.23 -0.81
C THR A 97 -2.43 19.33 0.66
N ASP A 98 -2.94 18.23 1.24
CA ASP A 98 -3.36 18.16 2.64
C ASP A 98 -2.18 18.45 3.58
N MET A 99 -1.02 17.84 3.31
CA MET A 99 0.21 18.02 4.10
C MET A 99 0.78 19.44 4.06
N ASN A 100 0.49 20.21 3.01
CA ASN A 100 0.99 21.58 2.84
C ASN A 100 -0.03 22.67 3.19
N SER A 101 -1.33 22.38 3.18
CA SER A 101 -2.40 23.38 3.35
C SER A 101 -2.92 23.54 4.78
N GLY A 102 -2.34 22.85 5.76
CA GLY A 102 -2.86 22.83 7.13
C GLY A 102 -4.09 21.93 7.30
N ASN A 103 -4.32 21.03 6.34
CA ASN A 103 -5.35 20.01 6.38
C ASN A 103 -4.70 18.63 6.54
N GLU A 104 -3.68 18.51 7.39
CA GLU A 104 -3.03 17.22 7.67
C GLU A 104 -4.05 16.24 8.32
N PRO A 105 -4.01 14.93 8.02
CA PRO A 105 -4.71 13.95 8.84
C PRO A 105 -4.04 13.84 10.22
N ASP A 106 -4.66 13.13 11.17
CA ASP A 106 -4.05 12.87 12.47
C ASP A 106 -3.09 11.65 12.45
N LEU A 107 -3.32 10.72 11.52
CA LEU A 107 -2.36 9.70 11.11
C LEU A 107 -2.42 9.54 9.58
N LEU A 108 -1.26 9.38 8.96
CA LEU A 108 -1.12 9.24 7.51
C LEU A 108 -0.47 7.90 7.20
N PHE A 109 -1.22 6.94 6.62
CA PHE A 109 -0.62 5.76 6.00
C PHE A 109 -0.31 6.05 4.54
N TYR A 110 0.98 6.13 4.20
CA TYR A 110 1.44 6.59 2.88
C TYR A 110 2.77 5.94 2.48
N PHE A 111 3.19 6.19 1.24
CA PHE A 111 4.44 5.67 0.69
C PHE A 111 5.67 6.30 1.35
N ILE A 112 6.72 5.48 1.48
CA ILE A 112 8.02 5.82 2.04
C ILE A 112 8.96 6.29 0.91
N GLY A 113 9.99 7.05 1.26
CA GLY A 113 11.01 7.51 0.31
C GLY A 113 10.60 8.80 -0.39
N ALA A 114 10.87 8.90 -1.70
CA ALA A 114 10.71 10.12 -2.50
C ALA A 114 9.31 10.75 -2.39
N ASP A 115 8.26 9.91 -2.33
CA ASP A 115 6.87 10.36 -2.18
C ASP A 115 6.63 11.17 -0.90
N ALA A 116 7.36 10.87 0.18
CA ALA A 116 7.24 11.55 1.48
C ALA A 116 8.29 12.64 1.74
N GLU A 117 9.38 12.69 0.95
CA GLU A 117 10.53 13.58 1.20
C GLU A 117 10.11 15.05 1.33
N GLY A 118 9.17 15.52 0.50
CA GLY A 118 8.74 16.92 0.51
C GLY A 118 8.18 17.37 1.86
N PHE A 119 7.23 16.63 2.44
CA PHE A 119 6.62 16.99 3.72
C PHE A 119 7.48 16.60 4.92
N VAL A 120 8.34 15.58 4.80
CA VAL A 120 9.36 15.25 5.81
C VAL A 120 10.35 16.40 5.95
N ASN A 121 10.94 16.86 4.84
CA ASN A 121 11.90 17.97 4.82
C ASN A 121 11.27 19.30 5.27
N ALA A 122 9.97 19.49 5.02
CA ALA A 122 9.21 20.64 5.51
C ALA A 122 8.84 20.54 7.01
N GLY A 123 9.21 19.45 7.71
CA GLY A 123 8.94 19.26 9.14
C GLY A 123 7.47 19.03 9.48
N LYS A 124 6.68 18.52 8.52
CA LYS A 124 5.23 18.29 8.69
C LYS A 124 4.89 17.02 9.47
N VAL A 125 5.86 16.13 9.67
CA VAL A 125 5.74 14.89 10.44
C VAL A 125 6.86 14.83 11.47
N VAL A 126 6.62 14.16 12.60
CA VAL A 126 7.63 14.04 13.65
C VAL A 126 8.52 12.81 13.44
N PRO A 127 9.82 12.90 13.77
CA PRO A 127 10.64 11.70 13.87
C PRO A 127 10.10 10.81 14.99
N LEU A 128 9.97 9.51 14.71
CA LEU A 128 9.37 8.53 15.62
C LEU A 128 10.40 7.90 16.57
N ASN A 129 11.69 8.22 16.43
CA ASN A 129 12.78 7.64 17.21
C ASN A 129 12.50 7.68 18.72
N GLU A 130 12.13 8.84 19.27
CA GLU A 130 11.84 8.96 20.71
C GLU A 130 10.60 8.18 21.14
N ILE A 131 9.57 8.10 20.28
CA ILE A 131 8.33 7.35 20.56
C ILE A 131 8.62 5.84 20.55
N LEU A 132 9.45 5.38 19.62
CA LEU A 132 9.91 3.99 19.51
C LEU A 132 10.82 3.64 20.70
N ASP A 133 11.75 4.51 21.08
CA ASP A 133 12.69 4.25 22.18
C ASP A 133 12.02 4.30 23.55
N ALA A 134 10.93 5.07 23.70
CA ALA A 134 10.11 5.09 24.91
C ALA A 134 9.30 3.81 25.13
N ASP A 135 9.14 2.97 24.09
CA ASP A 135 8.40 1.71 24.14
C ASP A 135 9.16 0.61 23.42
N ALA A 136 10.17 0.07 24.13
CA ALA A 136 11.03 -0.98 23.59
C ALA A 136 10.25 -2.26 23.23
N GLU A 137 9.14 -2.57 23.89
CA GLU A 137 8.31 -3.73 23.56
C GLU A 137 7.66 -3.56 22.20
N TRP A 138 7.04 -2.40 21.95
CA TRP A 138 6.48 -2.06 20.65
C TRP A 138 7.57 -2.04 19.56
N LYS A 139 8.71 -1.37 19.80
CA LYS A 139 9.82 -1.30 18.84
C LYS A 139 10.40 -2.68 18.49
N ASN A 140 10.57 -3.55 19.49
CA ASN A 140 11.14 -4.89 19.29
C ASN A 140 10.13 -5.87 18.66
N GLY A 141 8.85 -5.51 18.57
CA GLY A 141 7.84 -6.30 17.86
C GLY A 141 8.00 -6.25 16.33
N PHE A 142 8.74 -5.28 15.80
CA PHE A 142 9.00 -5.16 14.37
C PHE A 142 10.22 -5.97 13.92
N LEU A 143 10.17 -6.47 12.69
CA LEU A 143 11.36 -6.97 12.00
C LEU A 143 12.35 -5.81 11.83
N PRO A 144 13.65 -6.00 12.14
CA PRO A 144 14.64 -4.94 12.04
C PRO A 144 14.65 -4.24 10.66
N ASN A 145 14.57 -5.03 9.58
CA ASN A 145 14.59 -4.48 8.22
C ASN A 145 13.35 -3.62 7.88
N ALA A 146 12.20 -3.86 8.53
CA ALA A 146 11.00 -3.08 8.27
C ALA A 146 11.20 -1.62 8.70
N LEU A 147 11.67 -1.40 9.93
CA LEU A 147 11.92 -0.06 10.45
C LEU A 147 13.11 0.63 9.76
N GLU A 148 14.16 -0.12 9.40
CA GLU A 148 15.32 0.47 8.71
C GLU A 148 14.98 1.00 7.32
N LEU A 149 14.07 0.36 6.58
CA LEU A 149 13.61 0.86 5.27
C LEU A 149 12.78 2.15 5.38
N ALA A 150 12.23 2.46 6.54
CA ALA A 150 11.55 3.73 6.83
C ALA A 150 12.51 4.85 7.26
N ARG A 151 13.82 4.58 7.34
CA ARG A 151 14.83 5.56 7.72
C ARG A 151 15.13 6.52 6.56
N GLN A 152 15.05 7.81 6.85
CA GLN A 152 15.38 8.87 5.88
C GLN A 152 16.86 9.24 5.93
N LYS A 153 17.31 10.06 4.96
CA LYS A 153 18.71 10.48 4.81
C LYS A 153 19.30 11.19 6.03
N ASP A 154 18.45 11.80 6.87
CA ASP A 154 18.83 12.46 8.12
C ASP A 154 19.09 11.47 9.28
N GLY A 155 18.86 10.18 9.04
CA GLY A 155 19.03 9.11 10.03
C GLY A 155 17.81 8.88 10.91
N ASN A 156 16.70 9.59 10.73
CA ASN A 156 15.49 9.41 11.53
C ASN A 156 14.49 8.44 10.86
N ILE A 157 13.67 7.79 11.68
CA ILE A 157 12.54 6.98 11.23
C ILE A 157 11.30 7.85 11.33
N TYR A 158 10.59 8.02 10.22
CA TYR A 158 9.38 8.86 10.17
C TYR A 158 8.08 8.07 10.00
N ALA A 159 8.19 6.80 9.62
CA ALA A 159 7.05 5.93 9.37
C ALA A 159 7.18 4.60 10.10
N VAL A 160 6.05 4.05 10.53
CA VAL A 160 5.94 2.66 11.02
C VAL A 160 5.26 1.79 9.97
N PRO A 161 5.97 0.83 9.34
CA PRO A 161 5.38 -0.04 8.32
C PRO A 161 4.38 -1.04 8.88
N LEU A 162 3.47 -1.51 8.03
CA LEU A 162 2.56 -2.62 8.33
C LEU A 162 2.96 -3.92 7.63
N THR A 163 3.08 -3.86 6.30
CA THR A 163 3.36 -5.02 5.46
C THR A 163 4.36 -4.63 4.38
N GLY A 164 5.32 -5.50 4.14
CA GLY A 164 6.13 -5.48 2.94
C GLY A 164 5.43 -6.21 1.80
N PHE A 165 6.06 -6.18 0.64
CA PHE A 165 5.54 -6.75 -0.59
C PHE A 165 6.64 -7.38 -1.41
N TYR A 166 6.22 -8.19 -2.37
CA TYR A 166 7.01 -8.58 -3.53
C TYR A 166 6.16 -8.36 -4.77
N GLU A 167 6.81 -8.03 -5.88
CA GLU A 167 6.20 -8.03 -7.20
C GLU A 167 6.75 -9.18 -8.03
N GLY A 168 5.99 -9.58 -9.04
CA GLY A 168 6.44 -10.60 -9.97
C GLY A 168 5.49 -10.77 -11.14
N LEU A 169 5.89 -11.66 -12.04
CA LEU A 169 5.09 -12.08 -13.17
C LEU A 169 4.14 -13.18 -12.71
N PHE A 170 2.89 -12.81 -12.44
CA PHE A 170 1.83 -13.76 -12.17
C PHE A 170 1.39 -14.45 -13.47
N VAL A 171 1.26 -15.76 -13.42
CA VAL A 171 1.01 -16.62 -14.58
C VAL A 171 -0.23 -17.47 -14.33
N ASN A 172 -1.18 -17.43 -15.26
CA ASN A 172 -2.33 -18.33 -15.26
C ASN A 172 -1.90 -19.70 -15.80
N LYS A 173 -1.63 -20.65 -14.90
CA LYS A 173 -1.19 -22.01 -15.19
C LYS A 173 -2.14 -22.73 -16.12
N LYS A 174 -3.45 -22.55 -15.94
CA LYS A 174 -4.46 -23.18 -16.81
C LYS A 174 -4.32 -22.73 -18.26
N ILE A 175 -4.15 -21.43 -18.51
CA ILE A 175 -3.93 -20.91 -19.86
C ILE A 175 -2.62 -21.47 -20.44
N PHE A 176 -1.56 -21.57 -19.65
CA PHE A 176 -0.29 -22.15 -20.09
C PHE A 176 -0.41 -23.64 -20.43
N GLU A 177 -1.02 -24.44 -19.56
CA GLU A 177 -1.25 -25.88 -19.72
C GLU A 177 -2.13 -26.18 -20.95
N ASP A 178 -3.26 -25.46 -21.11
CA ASP A 178 -4.17 -25.62 -22.25
C ASP A 178 -3.50 -25.31 -23.61
N ASN A 179 -2.39 -24.56 -23.58
CA ASN A 179 -1.62 -24.17 -24.76
C ASN A 179 -0.29 -24.91 -24.90
N GLY A 180 0.03 -25.86 -24.01
CA GLY A 180 1.28 -26.62 -24.04
C GLY A 180 2.52 -25.77 -23.78
N LEU A 181 2.39 -24.71 -22.98
CA LEU A 181 3.46 -23.76 -22.67
C LEU A 181 4.14 -24.09 -21.34
N GLU A 182 5.46 -23.96 -21.31
CA GLU A 182 6.21 -23.93 -20.06
C GLU A 182 6.09 -22.56 -19.39
N LEU A 183 6.27 -22.50 -18.07
CA LEU A 183 6.33 -21.23 -17.35
C LEU A 183 7.46 -20.35 -17.91
N PRO A 184 7.26 -19.02 -17.98
CA PRO A 184 8.21 -18.09 -18.59
C PRO A 184 9.37 -17.80 -17.62
N THR A 185 10.25 -18.79 -17.40
CA THR A 185 11.39 -18.67 -16.47
C THR A 185 12.65 -18.08 -17.12
N ASP A 186 12.60 -17.84 -18.42
CA ASP A 186 13.66 -17.21 -19.21
C ASP A 186 13.04 -16.45 -20.40
N TRP A 187 13.84 -15.63 -21.07
CA TRP A 187 13.37 -14.75 -22.13
C TRP A 187 12.83 -15.53 -23.35
N ASP A 188 13.43 -16.66 -23.69
CA ASP A 188 13.01 -17.45 -24.86
C ASP A 188 11.67 -18.16 -24.59
N LYS A 189 11.45 -18.67 -23.38
CA LYS A 189 10.15 -19.18 -22.95
C LYS A 189 9.09 -18.09 -22.92
N LEU A 190 9.43 -16.89 -22.41
CA LEU A 190 8.52 -15.74 -22.44
C LEU A 190 8.10 -15.38 -23.87
N LYS A 191 9.05 -15.23 -24.80
CA LYS A 191 8.74 -14.94 -26.21
C LYS A 191 7.90 -16.05 -26.86
N THR A 192 8.17 -17.31 -26.53
CA THR A 192 7.42 -18.45 -27.03
C THR A 192 5.97 -18.40 -26.55
N ALA A 193 5.76 -18.13 -25.26
CA ALA A 193 4.43 -17.95 -24.68
C ALA A 193 3.70 -16.78 -25.34
N VAL A 194 4.36 -15.62 -25.43
CA VAL A 194 3.80 -14.42 -26.08
C VAL A 194 3.34 -14.71 -27.51
N SER A 195 4.23 -15.24 -28.35
CA SER A 195 3.93 -15.52 -29.76
C SER A 195 2.80 -16.54 -29.93
N THR A 196 2.77 -17.56 -29.08
CA THR A 196 1.75 -18.62 -29.14
C THR A 196 0.37 -18.10 -28.74
N LEU A 197 0.31 -17.34 -27.66
CA LEU A 197 -0.94 -16.80 -27.12
C LEU A 197 -1.49 -15.68 -28.01
N SER A 198 -0.63 -14.77 -28.48
CA SER A 198 -1.03 -13.68 -29.38
C SER A 198 -1.57 -14.21 -30.70
N GLY A 199 -0.95 -15.25 -31.26
CA GLY A 199 -1.43 -15.94 -32.46
C GLY A 199 -2.81 -16.61 -32.32
N LYS A 200 -3.25 -16.85 -31.08
CA LYS A 200 -4.57 -17.40 -30.73
C LYS A 200 -5.57 -16.32 -30.27
N GLY A 201 -5.15 -15.05 -30.23
CA GLY A 201 -5.98 -13.94 -29.75
C GLY A 201 -6.18 -13.90 -28.24
N ILE A 202 -5.38 -14.65 -27.47
CA ILE A 202 -5.33 -14.58 -26.00
C ILE A 202 -4.35 -13.46 -25.63
N ILE A 203 -4.69 -12.58 -24.69
CA ILE A 203 -3.80 -11.52 -24.24
C ILE A 203 -2.61 -12.16 -23.50
N PRO A 204 -1.36 -12.06 -23.99
CA PRO A 204 -0.25 -12.70 -23.30
C PRO A 204 0.10 -12.04 -21.96
N LEU A 205 0.26 -10.72 -21.94
CA LEU A 205 0.65 -9.92 -20.79
C LEU A 205 -0.29 -8.71 -20.67
N SER A 206 -1.11 -8.69 -19.62
CA SER A 206 -1.98 -7.55 -19.33
C SER A 206 -1.17 -6.40 -18.75
N ALA A 207 -1.24 -5.21 -19.37
CA ALA A 207 -0.70 -3.99 -18.82
C ALA A 207 -1.30 -2.75 -19.52
N PRO A 208 -1.54 -1.64 -18.79
CA PRO A 208 -1.71 -0.32 -19.41
C PRO A 208 -0.34 0.26 -19.81
N PHE A 209 -0.26 1.11 -20.83
CA PHE A 209 1.00 1.78 -21.17
C PHE A 209 1.25 3.06 -20.39
N ASP A 210 0.21 3.86 -20.12
CA ASP A 210 0.39 5.17 -19.47
C ASP A 210 0.59 5.02 -17.95
N GLN A 211 -0.24 4.21 -17.30
CA GLN A 211 -0.22 4.05 -15.84
C GLN A 211 0.72 2.94 -15.32
N SER A 212 1.18 2.02 -16.16
CA SER A 212 1.94 0.87 -15.66
C SER A 212 3.32 1.27 -15.15
N HIS A 213 3.50 1.23 -13.84
CA HIS A 213 4.81 1.24 -13.21
C HIS A 213 5.52 -0.11 -13.35
N TYR A 214 4.77 -1.22 -13.30
CA TYR A 214 5.34 -2.57 -13.32
C TYR A 214 6.19 -2.89 -14.55
N VAL A 215 5.66 -2.66 -15.75
CA VAL A 215 6.30 -3.06 -17.01
C VAL A 215 7.66 -2.39 -17.22
N VAL A 216 7.73 -1.07 -17.01
CA VAL A 216 9.00 -0.32 -17.16
C VAL A 216 9.99 -0.70 -16.07
N GLU A 217 9.52 -0.86 -14.84
CA GLU A 217 10.36 -1.15 -13.70
C GLU A 217 10.99 -2.53 -13.75
N HIS A 218 10.20 -3.58 -14.00
CA HIS A 218 10.72 -4.94 -14.13
C HIS A 218 11.66 -5.09 -15.33
N ALA A 219 11.39 -4.37 -16.42
CA ALA A 219 12.30 -4.34 -17.57
C ALA A 219 13.62 -3.63 -17.24
N ILE A 220 13.59 -2.55 -16.47
CA ILE A 220 14.79 -1.86 -15.98
C ILE A 220 15.56 -2.76 -15.01
N LEU A 221 14.91 -3.37 -14.01
CA LEU A 221 15.55 -4.28 -13.05
C LEU A 221 16.28 -5.40 -13.78
N SER A 222 15.58 -6.05 -14.70
CA SER A 222 16.08 -7.18 -15.45
C SER A 222 17.25 -6.79 -16.37
N ALA A 223 17.19 -5.59 -16.95
CA ALA A 223 18.23 -5.09 -17.84
C ALA A 223 19.46 -4.53 -17.11
N ALA A 224 19.27 -3.77 -16.03
CA ALA A 224 20.32 -2.99 -15.36
C ALA A 224 20.79 -3.61 -14.04
N GLY A 225 20.05 -4.59 -13.51
CA GLY A 225 20.32 -5.19 -12.20
C GLY A 225 20.01 -4.23 -11.05
N PRO A 226 20.17 -4.68 -9.80
CA PRO A 226 19.83 -3.89 -8.61
C PRO A 226 20.63 -2.59 -8.52
N GLU A 227 21.93 -2.60 -8.85
CA GLU A 227 22.75 -1.37 -8.82
C GLU A 227 22.24 -0.31 -9.82
N GLY A 228 21.86 -0.74 -11.03
CA GLY A 228 21.34 0.15 -12.06
C GLY A 228 19.92 0.64 -11.77
N GLN A 229 19.09 -0.17 -11.11
CA GLN A 229 17.77 0.23 -10.63
C GLN A 229 17.86 1.20 -9.45
N ASP A 230 18.67 0.90 -8.44
CA ASP A 230 18.74 1.65 -7.19
C ASP A 230 19.33 3.06 -7.39
N LYS A 231 20.14 3.26 -8.43
CA LYS A 231 20.58 4.60 -8.87
C LYS A 231 19.43 5.48 -9.38
N GLY A 232 18.35 4.85 -9.85
CA GLY A 232 17.27 5.53 -10.57
C GLY A 232 17.84 6.38 -11.71
N LEU A 233 17.60 7.69 -11.64
CA LEU A 233 18.17 8.70 -12.53
C LEU A 233 18.88 9.82 -11.75
N ILE A 234 19.19 9.58 -10.47
CA ILE A 234 19.70 10.60 -9.56
C ILE A 234 21.10 11.03 -9.99
N ASP A 235 22.03 10.07 -10.14
CA ASP A 235 23.45 10.34 -10.39
C ASP A 235 23.92 9.84 -11.76
N GLY A 236 23.08 10.05 -12.78
CA GLY A 236 23.35 9.69 -14.17
C GLY A 236 22.30 8.75 -14.76
N ILE A 237 22.63 8.17 -15.91
CA ILE A 237 21.81 7.16 -16.58
C ILE A 237 22.65 5.87 -16.62
N ASP A 238 22.09 4.76 -16.14
CA ASP A 238 22.75 3.46 -16.32
C ASP A 238 22.63 3.02 -17.80
N PRO A 239 23.74 2.60 -18.44
CA PRO A 239 23.77 2.29 -19.86
C PRO A 239 22.89 1.10 -20.26
N ASN A 240 22.41 0.29 -19.30
CA ASN A 240 21.55 -0.85 -19.58
C ASN A 240 20.05 -0.50 -19.59
N TRP A 241 19.63 0.68 -19.15
CA TRP A 241 18.20 1.06 -19.15
C TRP A 241 17.58 1.02 -20.55
N GLU A 242 18.37 1.35 -21.59
CA GLU A 242 17.93 1.25 -22.98
C GLU A 242 17.54 -0.19 -23.37
N LYS A 243 18.23 -1.20 -22.82
CA LYS A 243 17.91 -2.61 -23.07
C LYS A 243 16.56 -2.99 -22.49
N GLY A 244 16.15 -2.41 -21.36
CA GLY A 244 14.83 -2.62 -20.76
C GLY A 244 13.72 -2.13 -21.71
N TYR A 245 13.84 -0.90 -22.20
CA TYR A 245 12.91 -0.36 -23.20
C TYR A 245 12.93 -1.14 -24.53
N ALA A 246 14.10 -1.58 -24.98
CA ALA A 246 14.21 -2.42 -26.18
C ALA A 246 13.51 -3.78 -26.00
N ALA A 247 13.61 -4.38 -24.81
CA ALA A 247 12.92 -5.61 -24.45
C ALA A 247 11.39 -5.44 -24.45
N LEU A 248 10.88 -4.31 -23.93
CA LEU A 248 9.45 -3.97 -24.02
C LEU A 248 8.98 -3.82 -25.46
N LYS A 249 9.81 -3.23 -26.32
CA LYS A 249 9.52 -3.13 -27.75
C LYS A 249 9.47 -4.51 -28.42
N GLU A 250 10.39 -5.41 -28.09
CA GLU A 250 10.37 -6.79 -28.60
C GLU A 250 9.06 -7.50 -28.21
N LEU A 251 8.66 -7.42 -26.93
CA LEU A 251 7.40 -8.00 -26.47
C LEU A 251 6.18 -7.39 -27.18
N TYR A 252 6.19 -6.07 -27.40
CA TYR A 252 5.14 -5.39 -28.16
C TYR A 252 5.06 -5.88 -29.61
N ASP A 253 6.18 -6.00 -30.30
CA ASP A 253 6.24 -6.45 -31.70
C ASP A 253 5.78 -7.92 -31.84
N LEU A 254 5.91 -8.74 -30.78
CA LEU A 254 5.36 -10.11 -30.69
C LEU A 254 3.86 -10.16 -30.31
N GLY A 255 3.25 -9.03 -30.00
CA GLY A 255 1.83 -8.92 -29.63
C GLY A 255 1.54 -9.26 -28.16
N ALA A 256 2.46 -8.96 -27.23
CA ALA A 256 2.30 -9.27 -25.81
C ALA A 256 1.15 -8.52 -25.13
N PHE A 257 0.85 -7.30 -25.55
CA PHE A 257 -0.03 -6.40 -24.82
C PHE A 257 -1.47 -6.39 -25.37
N PRO A 258 -2.47 -6.03 -24.55
CA PRO A 258 -3.84 -5.86 -25.03
C PRO A 258 -3.92 -4.73 -26.07
N LYS A 259 -4.87 -4.84 -27.01
CA LYS A 259 -5.00 -3.88 -28.12
C LYS A 259 -5.32 -2.46 -27.66
N ASP A 260 -5.95 -2.33 -26.49
CA ASP A 260 -6.34 -1.11 -25.82
C ASP A 260 -5.40 -0.74 -24.65
N ALA A 261 -4.19 -1.31 -24.60
CA ALA A 261 -3.16 -0.97 -23.60
C ALA A 261 -2.90 0.55 -23.48
N ALA A 262 -3.13 1.32 -24.55
CA ALA A 262 -2.98 2.78 -24.55
C ALA A 262 -4.09 3.55 -23.80
N THR A 263 -5.22 2.91 -23.49
CA THR A 263 -6.42 3.59 -22.96
C THR A 263 -6.98 2.97 -21.69
N ILE A 264 -6.57 1.75 -21.34
CA ILE A 264 -6.95 1.11 -20.08
C ILE A 264 -6.11 1.65 -18.92
N ASP A 265 -6.65 1.54 -17.71
CA ASP A 265 -5.97 1.83 -16.45
C ASP A 265 -5.45 0.55 -15.79
N LEU A 266 -4.80 0.69 -14.63
CA LEU A 266 -4.31 -0.44 -13.83
C LEU A 266 -5.44 -1.39 -13.39
N GLY A 267 -6.61 -0.85 -13.03
CA GLY A 267 -7.76 -1.64 -12.59
C GLY A 267 -8.29 -2.55 -13.70
N MET A 268 -8.44 -2.00 -14.91
CA MET A 268 -8.86 -2.74 -16.10
C MET A 268 -7.83 -3.81 -16.49
N ALA A 269 -6.53 -3.51 -16.40
CA ALA A 269 -5.49 -4.51 -16.64
C ALA A 269 -5.53 -5.67 -15.62
N GLY A 270 -5.76 -5.36 -14.34
CA GLY A 270 -6.02 -6.34 -13.30
C GLY A 270 -7.25 -7.22 -13.60
N ASN A 271 -8.33 -6.62 -14.11
CA ASN A 271 -9.55 -7.33 -14.49
C ASN A 271 -9.31 -8.32 -15.64
N TYR A 272 -8.52 -7.96 -16.66
CA TYR A 272 -8.19 -8.91 -17.73
C TYR A 272 -7.51 -10.18 -17.20
N TYR A 273 -6.63 -10.05 -16.22
CA TYR A 273 -6.01 -11.23 -15.61
C TYR A 273 -7.00 -11.99 -14.73
N SER A 274 -7.72 -11.29 -13.85
CA SER A 274 -8.61 -11.92 -12.87
C SER A 274 -9.80 -12.64 -13.52
N GLU A 275 -10.29 -12.15 -14.66
CA GLU A 275 -11.34 -12.76 -15.49
C GLU A 275 -10.81 -13.83 -16.46
N GLY A 276 -9.51 -14.12 -16.46
CA GLY A 276 -8.90 -15.14 -17.32
C GLY A 276 -8.80 -14.75 -18.80
N LEU A 277 -8.88 -13.47 -19.12
CA LEU A 277 -8.69 -12.94 -20.48
C LEU A 277 -7.19 -12.78 -20.83
N ALA A 278 -6.34 -12.59 -19.82
CA ALA A 278 -4.90 -12.50 -19.95
C ALA A 278 -4.17 -13.66 -19.28
N ALA A 279 -3.09 -14.13 -19.91
CA ALA A 279 -2.30 -15.25 -19.42
C ALA A 279 -1.31 -14.84 -18.32
N MET A 280 -0.82 -13.61 -18.35
CA MET A 280 0.15 -13.07 -17.40
C MET A 280 -0.18 -11.63 -17.01
N ILE A 281 0.28 -11.23 -15.83
CA ILE A 281 0.28 -9.85 -15.35
C ILE A 281 1.52 -9.62 -14.47
N LEU A 282 2.16 -8.45 -14.58
CA LEU A 282 3.10 -8.00 -13.58
C LEU A 282 2.31 -7.24 -12.51
N GLU A 283 2.39 -7.69 -11.26
CA GLU A 283 1.57 -7.17 -10.17
C GLU A 283 2.29 -7.41 -8.82
N GLY A 284 1.80 -6.79 -7.75
CA GLY A 284 2.27 -7.04 -6.39
C GLY A 284 1.46 -8.08 -5.62
N SER A 285 2.07 -8.59 -4.53
CA SER A 285 1.44 -9.56 -3.62
C SER A 285 0.09 -9.08 -3.07
N TRP A 286 -0.11 -7.77 -2.94
CA TRP A 286 -1.34 -7.13 -2.46
C TRP A 286 -2.59 -7.48 -3.27
N ALA A 287 -2.46 -7.87 -4.54
CA ALA A 287 -3.59 -8.17 -5.40
C ALA A 287 -4.20 -9.56 -5.17
N ILE A 288 -3.43 -10.51 -4.63
CA ILE A 288 -3.76 -11.95 -4.61
C ILE A 288 -5.12 -12.22 -3.95
N ASN A 289 -5.37 -11.58 -2.81
CA ASN A 289 -6.59 -11.80 -2.05
C ASN A 289 -7.82 -11.07 -2.61
N GLY A 290 -7.62 -10.13 -3.54
CA GLY A 290 -8.70 -9.53 -4.31
C GLY A 290 -9.22 -10.42 -5.45
N TRP A 291 -8.49 -11.47 -5.83
CA TRP A 291 -8.91 -12.38 -6.89
C TRP A 291 -9.99 -13.37 -6.44
N SER A 292 -10.60 -14.07 -7.40
CA SER A 292 -11.48 -15.21 -7.09
C SER A 292 -10.66 -16.43 -6.63
N ASP A 293 -11.30 -17.40 -5.98
CA ASP A 293 -10.65 -18.69 -5.66
C ASP A 293 -10.18 -19.41 -6.93
N GLU A 294 -10.96 -19.36 -8.01
CA GLU A 294 -10.60 -19.97 -9.29
C GLU A 294 -9.31 -19.35 -9.85
N THR A 295 -9.23 -18.03 -9.89
CA THR A 295 -8.04 -17.29 -10.32
C THR A 295 -6.85 -17.69 -9.45
N ARG A 296 -6.96 -17.59 -8.11
CA ARG A 296 -5.87 -17.93 -7.18
C ARG A 296 -5.36 -19.35 -7.35
N ASN A 297 -6.25 -20.33 -7.51
CA ASN A 297 -5.87 -21.74 -7.67
C ASN A 297 -5.13 -22.00 -8.99
N ASN A 298 -5.51 -21.26 -10.04
CA ASN A 298 -4.88 -21.34 -11.36
C ASN A 298 -3.65 -20.42 -11.50
N SER A 299 -3.34 -19.57 -10.53
CA SER A 299 -2.17 -18.70 -10.59
C SER A 299 -0.91 -19.34 -9.98
N THR A 300 0.25 -18.90 -10.47
CA THR A 300 1.55 -18.96 -9.79
C THR A 300 2.29 -17.66 -10.09
N VAL A 301 3.47 -17.46 -9.52
CA VAL A 301 4.28 -16.25 -9.74
C VAL A 301 5.74 -16.64 -9.96
N VAL A 302 6.38 -15.96 -10.91
CA VAL A 302 7.81 -16.13 -11.23
C VAL A 302 8.47 -14.75 -11.34
N PRO A 303 9.81 -14.64 -11.16
CA PRO A 303 10.52 -13.41 -11.45
C PRO A 303 10.32 -13.00 -12.92
N PHE A 304 10.38 -11.70 -13.21
CA PHE A 304 10.40 -11.27 -14.60
C PHE A 304 11.69 -11.76 -15.27
N PRO A 305 11.62 -12.42 -16.44
CA PRO A 305 12.78 -13.03 -17.06
C PRO A 305 13.92 -12.07 -17.34
N GLN A 306 15.16 -12.57 -17.23
CA GLN A 306 16.36 -11.81 -17.55
C GLN A 306 16.32 -11.31 -19.00
N VAL A 307 16.43 -10.00 -19.19
CA VAL A 307 16.56 -9.36 -20.50
C VAL A 307 17.88 -9.81 -21.13
N PRO A 308 17.89 -10.23 -22.42
CA PRO A 308 19.10 -10.69 -23.08
C PRO A 308 20.24 -9.67 -23.01
N GLY A 309 21.39 -10.10 -22.49
CA GLY A 309 22.56 -9.23 -22.31
C GLY A 309 22.40 -8.17 -21.22
N GLY A 310 21.37 -8.26 -20.38
CA GLY A 310 21.18 -7.45 -19.18
C GLY A 310 22.13 -7.85 -18.04
N ALA A 311 22.27 -6.94 -17.08
CA ALA A 311 23.08 -7.11 -15.87
C ALA A 311 22.30 -7.73 -14.70
N GLY A 312 20.96 -7.81 -14.78
CA GLY A 312 20.14 -8.51 -13.79
C GLY A 312 20.40 -10.02 -13.79
N SER A 313 20.14 -10.66 -12.66
CA SER A 313 20.37 -12.10 -12.43
C SER A 313 19.25 -12.99 -12.96
N GLY A 314 18.09 -12.40 -13.32
CA GLY A 314 16.86 -13.13 -13.62
C GLY A 314 16.09 -13.62 -12.40
N ASN A 315 16.62 -13.38 -11.19
CA ASN A 315 15.96 -13.65 -9.90
C ASN A 315 15.97 -12.40 -8.99
N ASP A 316 16.20 -11.22 -9.54
CA ASP A 316 16.05 -9.95 -8.81
C ASP A 316 14.56 -9.60 -8.77
N LEU A 317 14.11 -9.08 -7.64
CA LEU A 317 12.71 -8.70 -7.43
C LEU A 317 12.58 -7.23 -7.06
N VAL A 318 11.45 -6.66 -7.43
CA VAL A 318 10.94 -5.45 -6.78
C VAL A 318 10.21 -5.89 -5.50
N GLY A 319 10.50 -5.22 -4.39
CA GLY A 319 9.86 -5.52 -3.12
C GLY A 319 10.41 -4.73 -1.95
N GLY A 320 10.03 -5.15 -0.75
CA GLY A 320 10.45 -4.55 0.52
C GLY A 320 9.29 -3.91 1.26
N PHE A 321 9.59 -2.92 2.11
CA PHE A 321 8.59 -2.17 2.88
C PHE A 321 8.44 -0.77 2.29
N GLY A 322 7.36 -0.55 1.53
CA GLY A 322 7.14 0.69 0.77
C GLY A 322 6.15 1.67 1.37
N SER A 323 5.45 1.30 2.45
CA SER A 323 4.41 2.13 3.07
C SER A 323 4.42 2.03 4.59
N GLY A 324 3.97 3.08 5.26
CA GLY A 324 3.89 3.12 6.72
C GLY A 324 3.11 4.31 7.25
N PHE A 325 2.86 4.29 8.56
CA PHE A 325 2.19 5.36 9.27
C PHE A 325 3.15 6.47 9.68
N TYR A 326 2.87 7.67 9.20
CA TYR A 326 3.45 8.91 9.68
C TYR A 326 2.55 9.56 10.73
N LEU A 327 3.17 10.25 11.70
CA LEU A 327 2.48 11.07 12.69
C LEU A 327 2.69 12.56 12.36
N PRO A 328 1.66 13.27 11.89
CA PRO A 328 1.77 14.69 11.59
C PRO A 328 2.11 15.54 12.83
N LYS A 329 2.95 16.55 12.61
CA LYS A 329 3.45 17.44 13.67
C LYS A 329 2.33 18.23 14.32
N SER A 330 1.34 18.66 13.54
CA SER A 330 0.15 19.36 14.03
C SER A 330 -0.60 18.52 15.08
N THR A 331 -0.70 17.21 14.89
CA THR A 331 -1.32 16.28 15.84
C THR A 331 -0.41 15.99 17.04
N TYR A 332 0.89 15.84 16.82
CA TYR A 332 1.84 15.59 17.91
C TYR A 332 1.97 16.79 18.87
N ASP A 333 1.87 18.01 18.36
CA ASP A 333 1.94 19.24 19.16
C ASP A 333 0.59 19.59 19.84
N ASP A 334 -0.52 18.95 19.43
CA ASP A 334 -1.84 19.13 20.04
C ASP A 334 -2.01 18.23 21.28
N ALA A 335 -1.98 18.86 22.46
CA ALA A 335 -2.11 18.17 23.74
C ALA A 335 -3.43 17.40 23.92
N ALA A 336 -4.50 17.77 23.19
CA ALA A 336 -5.77 17.05 23.24
C ALA A 336 -5.76 15.78 22.38
N LYS A 337 -4.88 15.68 21.39
CA LYS A 337 -4.85 14.56 20.43
C LYS A 337 -3.65 13.66 20.54
N LYS A 338 -2.49 14.20 20.93
CA LYS A 338 -1.19 13.52 20.91
C LYS A 338 -1.24 12.10 21.46
N ASP A 339 -1.72 11.94 22.68
CA ASP A 339 -1.70 10.65 23.37
C ASP A 339 -2.65 9.65 22.71
N ALA A 340 -3.83 10.09 22.27
CA ALA A 340 -4.77 9.27 21.53
C ALA A 340 -4.23 8.85 20.15
N ALA A 341 -3.54 9.75 19.44
CA ALA A 341 -2.94 9.46 18.15
C ALA A 341 -1.75 8.49 18.26
N ILE A 342 -0.90 8.63 19.28
CA ILE A 342 0.19 7.67 19.56
C ILE A 342 -0.38 6.31 19.97
N ALA A 343 -1.42 6.28 20.82
CA ALA A 343 -2.09 5.04 21.19
C ALA A 343 -2.71 4.34 19.97
N LEU A 344 -3.35 5.11 19.08
CA LEU A 344 -3.89 4.59 17.82
C LEU A 344 -2.78 4.08 16.90
N LEU A 345 -1.68 4.82 16.74
CA LEU A 345 -0.51 4.38 15.96
C LEU A 345 0.01 3.02 16.45
N LYS A 346 0.21 2.87 17.76
CA LYS A 346 0.65 1.60 18.38
C LYS A 346 -0.37 0.48 18.18
N HIS A 347 -1.66 0.78 18.31
CA HIS A 347 -2.73 -0.19 18.08
C HIS A 347 -2.73 -0.69 16.63
N LEU A 348 -2.69 0.22 15.65
CA LEU A 348 -2.71 -0.11 14.22
C LEU A 348 -1.46 -0.86 13.76
N THR A 349 -0.34 -0.68 14.48
CA THR A 349 0.94 -1.30 14.16
C THR A 349 1.35 -2.38 15.17
N SER A 350 0.40 -2.87 15.99
CA SER A 350 0.66 -4.00 16.88
C SER A 350 0.89 -5.28 16.07
N PRO A 351 1.59 -6.30 16.60
CA PRO A 351 1.78 -7.57 15.90
C PRO A 351 0.47 -8.21 15.40
N ALA A 352 -0.61 -8.13 16.20
CA ALA A 352 -1.92 -8.65 15.81
C ALA A 352 -2.56 -7.84 14.67
N SER A 353 -2.43 -6.52 14.69
CA SER A 353 -2.91 -5.64 13.61
C SER A 353 -2.13 -5.86 12.32
N ILE A 354 -0.81 -5.97 12.41
CA ILE A 354 0.08 -6.30 11.29
C ILE A 354 -0.29 -7.67 10.70
N GLN A 355 -0.46 -8.71 11.54
CA GLN A 355 -0.89 -10.03 11.08
C GLN A 355 -2.23 -9.96 10.35
N LYS A 356 -3.19 -9.19 10.87
CA LYS A 356 -4.52 -9.04 10.28
C LYS A 356 -4.45 -8.38 8.89
N ILE A 357 -3.66 -7.32 8.73
CA ILE A 357 -3.47 -6.66 7.43
C ILE A 357 -2.68 -7.56 6.47
N ALA A 358 -1.61 -8.21 6.93
CA ALA A 358 -0.83 -9.16 6.12
C ALA A 358 -1.67 -10.35 5.63
N THR A 359 -2.59 -10.84 6.46
CA THR A 359 -3.55 -11.88 6.05
C THR A 359 -4.50 -11.35 4.97
N ALA A 360 -4.93 -10.09 5.09
CA ALA A 360 -5.85 -9.49 4.15
C ALA A 360 -5.21 -9.20 2.78
N ASN A 361 -3.97 -8.71 2.74
CA ASN A 361 -3.30 -8.34 1.49
C ASN A 361 -2.24 -9.34 1.00
N GLY A 362 -1.91 -10.39 1.75
CA GLY A 362 -0.87 -11.36 1.35
C GLY A 362 0.56 -10.80 1.37
N GLY A 363 0.77 -9.65 1.99
CA GLY A 363 2.09 -9.03 2.16
C GLY A 363 2.92 -9.67 3.28
N THR A 364 4.22 -9.41 3.25
CA THR A 364 5.16 -9.83 4.30
C THR A 364 4.90 -9.02 5.57
N PRO A 365 4.55 -9.62 6.72
CA PRO A 365 4.33 -8.86 7.95
C PRO A 365 5.56 -8.02 8.36
N ALA A 366 5.35 -6.79 8.83
CA ALA A 366 6.41 -5.97 9.43
C ALA A 366 6.82 -6.43 10.84
N ALA A 367 6.10 -7.39 11.42
CA ALA A 367 6.35 -7.99 12.73
C ALA A 367 6.71 -9.48 12.59
N ASP A 368 7.34 -10.05 13.60
CA ASP A 368 7.63 -11.49 13.66
C ASP A 368 6.36 -12.28 14.01
N VAL A 369 5.46 -12.42 13.03
CA VAL A 369 4.17 -13.10 13.15
C VAL A 369 3.95 -14.06 11.98
N GLU A 370 3.32 -15.19 12.27
CA GLU A 370 2.97 -16.18 11.26
C GLU A 370 1.64 -15.81 10.57
N VAL A 371 1.60 -15.85 9.24
CA VAL A 371 0.35 -15.75 8.47
C VAL A 371 0.00 -17.13 7.94
N THR A 372 -1.17 -17.65 8.31
CA THR A 372 -1.64 -19.00 7.94
C THR A 372 -2.83 -18.94 7.00
N GLY A 373 -3.14 -20.05 6.33
CA GLY A 373 -4.29 -20.13 5.43
C GLY A 373 -4.13 -19.38 4.10
N LEU A 374 -2.90 -19.04 3.74
CA LEU A 374 -2.60 -18.35 2.48
C LEU A 374 -2.86 -19.26 1.26
N PRO A 375 -3.35 -18.70 0.14
CA PRO A 375 -3.49 -19.44 -1.10
C PRO A 375 -2.13 -19.86 -1.65
N GLN A 376 -2.10 -20.94 -2.44
CA GLN A 376 -0.84 -21.49 -2.97
C GLN A 376 -0.01 -20.45 -3.75
N VAL A 377 -0.65 -19.57 -4.53
CA VAL A 377 0.05 -18.50 -5.26
C VAL A 377 0.79 -17.52 -4.34
N ALA A 378 0.29 -17.26 -3.12
CA ALA A 378 1.01 -16.45 -2.14
C ALA A 378 2.23 -17.21 -1.58
N LEU A 379 2.07 -18.52 -1.30
CA LEU A 379 3.18 -19.38 -0.87
C LEU A 379 4.27 -19.47 -1.95
N ASP A 380 3.88 -19.56 -3.23
CA ASP A 380 4.81 -19.53 -4.37
C ASP A 380 5.59 -18.21 -4.40
N GLY A 381 4.92 -17.09 -4.15
CA GLY A 381 5.55 -15.77 -4.10
C GLY A 381 6.49 -15.57 -2.91
N PHE A 382 6.14 -16.07 -1.72
CA PHE A 382 7.08 -16.11 -0.60
C PHE A 382 8.30 -16.98 -0.91
N ALA A 383 8.11 -18.13 -1.58
CA ALA A 383 9.21 -18.98 -2.00
C ALA A 383 10.08 -18.33 -3.09
N MET A 384 9.48 -17.53 -3.97
CA MET A 384 10.18 -16.70 -4.96
C MET A 384 11.01 -15.62 -4.26
N ALA A 385 10.41 -14.85 -3.35
CA ALA A 385 11.09 -13.80 -2.58
C ALA A 385 12.24 -14.35 -1.73
N ALA A 386 12.06 -15.50 -1.09
CA ALA A 386 13.11 -16.16 -0.30
C ALA A 386 14.31 -16.64 -1.12
N LYS A 387 14.14 -16.81 -2.45
CA LYS A 387 15.21 -17.21 -3.38
C LYS A 387 15.74 -16.05 -4.21
N ALA A 388 15.23 -14.83 -4.00
CA ALA A 388 15.62 -13.66 -4.76
C ALA A 388 17.13 -13.39 -4.58
N ALA A 389 17.81 -13.06 -5.68
CA ALA A 389 19.22 -12.68 -5.64
C ALA A 389 19.39 -11.28 -5.01
N SER A 390 18.40 -10.42 -5.25
CA SER A 390 18.26 -9.10 -4.62
C SER A 390 16.80 -8.71 -4.56
N ILE A 391 16.49 -7.80 -3.63
CA ILE A 391 15.19 -7.13 -3.55
C ILE A 391 15.47 -5.63 -3.59
N SER A 392 15.08 -4.99 -4.68
CA SER A 392 15.20 -3.54 -4.87
C SER A 392 13.87 -2.87 -4.58
N ALA A 393 13.92 -1.68 -4.00
CA ALA A 393 12.73 -0.84 -3.91
C ALA A 393 12.34 -0.34 -5.32
N PRO A 394 11.06 -0.01 -5.55
CA PRO A 394 10.60 0.59 -6.80
C PRO A 394 11.38 1.85 -7.18
N VAL A 395 11.54 2.10 -8.48
CA VAL A 395 12.16 3.30 -9.05
C VAL A 395 11.37 4.55 -8.64
N ASP A 396 10.05 4.47 -8.54
CA ASP A 396 9.20 5.59 -8.13
C ASP A 396 9.48 6.08 -6.69
N SER A 397 9.99 5.21 -5.83
CA SER A 397 10.44 5.55 -4.48
C SER A 397 11.79 6.30 -4.45
N LYS A 398 12.50 6.36 -5.59
CA LYS A 398 13.84 6.95 -5.72
C LYS A 398 13.85 8.31 -6.40
N VAL A 399 13.06 8.47 -7.46
CA VAL A 399 13.05 9.67 -8.31
C VAL A 399 11.82 10.52 -8.05
N ALA A 400 11.82 11.76 -8.54
CA ALA A 400 10.63 12.61 -8.43
C ALA A 400 9.41 11.99 -9.16
N GLN A 401 8.20 12.25 -8.66
CA GLN A 401 6.96 11.73 -9.26
C GLN A 401 6.83 12.07 -10.75
N GLU A 402 7.20 13.30 -11.14
CA GLU A 402 7.17 13.73 -12.54
C GLU A 402 8.18 12.95 -13.40
N THR A 403 9.38 12.69 -12.88
CA THR A 403 10.40 11.86 -13.52
C THR A 403 9.86 10.46 -13.80
N PHE A 404 9.26 9.81 -12.80
CA PHE A 404 8.72 8.47 -12.98
C PHE A 404 7.50 8.45 -13.92
N SER A 405 6.66 9.48 -13.88
CA SER A 405 5.54 9.63 -14.81
C SER A 405 6.03 9.72 -16.26
N ASN A 406 7.13 10.44 -16.50
CA ASN A 406 7.74 10.52 -17.83
C ASN A 406 8.32 9.18 -18.30
N LEU A 407 8.92 8.37 -17.41
CA LEU A 407 9.38 7.02 -17.74
C LEU A 407 8.22 6.12 -18.20
N ARG A 408 7.13 6.08 -17.42
CA ARG A 408 5.94 5.26 -17.73
C ARG A 408 5.26 5.69 -19.02
N ALA A 409 4.94 6.97 -19.15
CA ALA A 409 4.27 7.51 -20.35
C ALA A 409 5.10 7.30 -21.64
N SER A 410 6.43 7.21 -21.52
CA SER A 410 7.31 6.95 -22.66
C SER A 410 7.25 5.51 -23.17
N VAL A 411 6.75 4.54 -22.39
CA VAL A 411 6.63 3.13 -22.83
C VAL A 411 5.87 3.04 -24.15
N GLN A 412 4.67 3.64 -24.23
CA GLN A 412 3.88 3.64 -25.47
C GLN A 412 4.66 4.24 -26.64
N GLN A 413 5.36 5.35 -26.40
CA GLN A 413 6.07 6.08 -27.43
C GLN A 413 7.26 5.27 -27.96
N VAL A 414 7.97 4.56 -27.09
CA VAL A 414 9.09 3.69 -27.47
C VAL A 414 8.60 2.47 -28.24
N VAL A 415 7.62 1.73 -27.71
CA VAL A 415 7.17 0.48 -28.36
C VAL A 415 6.53 0.73 -29.73
N THR A 416 5.86 1.88 -29.91
CA THR A 416 5.30 2.33 -31.20
C THR A 416 6.30 3.03 -32.12
N GLY A 417 7.55 3.21 -31.69
CA GLY A 417 8.61 3.82 -32.50
C GLY A 417 8.54 5.35 -32.65
N LYS A 418 7.73 6.04 -31.83
CA LYS A 418 7.67 7.51 -31.79
C LYS A 418 8.86 8.14 -31.05
N LYS A 419 9.48 7.40 -30.13
CA LYS A 419 10.72 7.76 -29.43
C LYS A 419 11.71 6.60 -29.46
N THR A 420 12.99 6.89 -29.40
CA THR A 420 14.01 5.88 -29.07
C THR A 420 14.05 5.63 -27.56
N PRO A 421 14.55 4.46 -27.10
CA PRO A 421 14.86 4.24 -25.69
C PRO A 421 15.71 5.36 -25.07
N THR A 422 16.77 5.80 -25.77
CA THR A 422 17.64 6.89 -25.35
C THR A 422 16.86 8.18 -25.08
N GLN A 423 16.01 8.59 -26.03
CA GLN A 423 15.21 9.82 -25.88
C GLN A 423 14.26 9.75 -24.68
N ALA A 424 13.61 8.60 -24.47
CA ALA A 424 12.72 8.40 -23.33
C ALA A 424 13.45 8.57 -21.98
N ILE A 425 14.65 7.99 -21.86
CA ILE A 425 15.44 8.04 -20.63
C ILE A 425 16.07 9.42 -20.42
N GLU A 426 16.57 10.07 -21.48
CA GLU A 426 17.11 11.43 -21.42
C GLU A 426 16.05 12.46 -21.03
N ASP A 427 14.82 12.34 -21.54
CA ASP A 427 13.69 13.21 -21.17
C ASP A 427 13.38 13.06 -19.67
N ALA A 428 13.29 11.83 -19.16
CA ALA A 428 13.08 11.58 -17.74
C ALA A 428 14.25 12.12 -16.88
N LYS A 429 15.49 11.89 -17.32
CA LYS A 429 16.69 12.40 -16.62
C LYS A 429 16.70 13.93 -16.54
N LYS A 430 16.28 14.60 -17.62
CA LYS A 430 16.16 16.05 -17.65
C LYS A 430 15.14 16.54 -16.61
N THR A 431 13.98 15.88 -16.51
CA THR A 431 12.98 16.18 -15.47
C THR A 431 13.54 16.00 -14.07
N GLU A 432 14.30 14.93 -13.84
CA GLU A 432 14.95 14.70 -12.54
C GLU A 432 15.94 15.81 -12.19
N ASP A 433 16.77 16.23 -13.16
CA ASP A 433 17.74 17.31 -12.96
C ASP A 433 17.10 18.68 -12.72
N ASP A 434 15.93 18.92 -13.30
CA ASP A 434 15.18 20.16 -13.09
C ASP A 434 14.47 20.19 -11.73
N ASN A 435 14.07 19.03 -11.19
CA ASN A 435 13.50 18.92 -9.84
C ASN A 435 14.53 19.09 -8.70
N LYS A 436 15.83 18.94 -9.00
CA LYS A 436 16.92 19.18 -8.04
C LYS A 436 17.31 20.66 -7.87
N LYS A 437 16.79 21.55 -8.72
CA LYS A 437 17.04 23.01 -8.69
C LYS A 437 15.93 23.73 -7.96
#